data_AF-A0A1Q7CXV9-F1
#
_entry.id   AF-A0A1Q7CXV9-F1
#
_cell.length_a   1.000
_cell.length_b   1.000
_cell.length_c   1.000
_cell.angle_alpha   90.00
_cell.angle_beta   90.00
_cell.angle_gamma   90.00
#
_symmetry.space_group_name_H-M   'P 1'
#
loop_
_entity.id
_entity.type
_entity.pdbx_description
1 polymer ?
#
loop_
_entity_poly.entity_id
_entity_poly.type
_entity_poly.pdbx_seq_one_letter_code
_entity_poly.pdbx_strand_id
1 'polypeptide(L)'
;MSEDLLKTVRDLIASGKGDIKRLRDIMNIIKQGNPVYLSDYRYIQSLTSEDFEKQQVEDKDGSFVAKQKPKQTKSDESLNLLRIRLAEGQITVDEFRELKEALTED
;
A
#
# COMPACT_ATOMS: atom_id res chain seq x y z
N MET A 1 -17.93 4.84 -13.38
CA MET A 1 -17.04 4.48 -12.25
C MET A 1 -15.57 4.78 -12.58
N SER A 2 -14.97 4.22 -13.64
CA SER A 2 -13.57 4.50 -13.99
C SER A 2 -13.32 5.93 -14.52
N GLU A 3 -14.32 6.52 -15.17
CA GLU A 3 -14.25 7.88 -15.73
C GLU A 3 -14.21 8.97 -14.65
N ASP A 4 -14.97 8.79 -13.56
CA ASP A 4 -14.98 9.71 -12.42
C ASP A 4 -13.60 9.78 -11.75
N LEU A 5 -12.97 8.62 -11.54
CA LEU A 5 -11.62 8.53 -10.98
C LEU A 5 -10.58 9.17 -11.88
N LEU A 6 -10.69 8.98 -13.21
CA LEU A 6 -9.81 9.59 -14.19
C LEU A 6 -9.89 11.13 -14.14
N LYS A 7 -11.10 11.68 -13.98
CA LYS A 7 -11.32 13.11 -13.82
C LYS A 7 -10.67 13.63 -12.55
N THR A 8 -10.87 12.95 -11.42
CA THR A 8 -10.27 13.31 -10.14
C THR A 8 -8.74 13.31 -10.18
N VAL A 9 -8.13 12.29 -10.79
CA VAL A 9 -6.67 12.22 -10.95
C VAL A 9 -6.14 13.37 -11.82
N ARG A 10 -6.87 13.74 -12.88
CA ARG A 10 -6.52 14.89 -13.72
C ARG A 10 -6.59 16.20 -12.95
N ASP A 11 -7.63 16.37 -12.14
CA ASP A 11 -7.82 17.55 -11.30
C ASP A 11 -6.71 17.66 -10.23
N LEU A 12 -6.26 16.54 -9.66
CA LEU A 12 -5.12 16.49 -8.74
C LEU A 12 -3.79 16.87 -9.42
N ILE A 13 -3.55 16.38 -10.64
CA ILE A 13 -2.36 16.76 -11.44
C ILE A 13 -2.39 18.25 -11.77
N ALA A 14 -3.55 18.78 -12.20
CA ALA A 14 -3.71 20.19 -12.54
C ALA A 14 -3.54 21.10 -11.32
N SER A 15 -4.01 20.64 -10.14
CA SER A 15 -3.88 21.35 -8.87
C SER A 15 -2.48 21.25 -8.26
N GLY A 16 -1.58 20.46 -8.85
CA GLY A 16 -0.25 20.20 -8.29
C GLY A 16 -0.27 19.51 -6.92
N LYS A 17 -1.39 18.87 -6.54
CA LYS A 17 -1.55 18.20 -5.25
C LYS A 17 -1.06 16.76 -5.35
N GLY A 18 0.08 16.49 -4.70
CA GLY A 18 0.67 15.15 -4.62
C GLY A 18 1.82 14.92 -5.61
N ASP A 19 2.04 13.65 -5.95
CA ASP A 19 3.14 13.17 -6.78
C ASP A 19 2.67 13.02 -8.22
N ILE A 20 3.08 13.96 -9.07
CA ILE A 20 2.69 14.03 -10.48
C ILE A 20 3.07 12.75 -11.24
N LYS A 21 4.23 12.15 -10.91
CA LYS A 21 4.69 10.93 -11.60
C LYS A 21 3.75 9.77 -11.27
N ARG A 22 3.46 9.58 -9.97
CA ARG A 22 2.52 8.54 -9.51
C ARG A 22 1.12 8.74 -10.07
N LEU A 23 0.60 9.97 -10.06
CA LEU A 23 -0.72 10.28 -10.61
C LEU A 23 -0.79 10.02 -12.13
N ARG A 24 0.30 10.26 -12.88
CA ARG A 24 0.38 9.90 -14.31
C ARG A 24 0.37 8.39 -14.53
N ASP A 25 1.08 7.62 -13.71
CA ASP A 25 1.07 6.16 -13.79
C ASP A 25 -0.33 5.59 -13.52
N ILE A 26 -0.99 6.07 -12.46
CA ILE A 26 -2.40 5.75 -12.15
C ILE A 26 -3.31 6.09 -13.34
N MET A 27 -3.17 7.28 -13.92
CA MET A 27 -3.96 7.70 -15.07
C MET A 27 -3.75 6.77 -16.28
N ASN A 28 -2.53 6.29 -16.51
CA ASN A 28 -2.24 5.33 -17.58
C ASN A 28 -2.89 3.97 -17.31
N ILE A 29 -2.83 3.47 -16.07
CA ILE A 29 -3.47 2.20 -15.66
C ILE A 29 -4.98 2.28 -15.92
N ILE A 30 -5.63 3.36 -15.51
CA ILE A 30 -7.08 3.57 -15.73
C ILE A 30 -7.40 3.63 -17.23
N LYS A 31 -6.59 4.33 -18.04
CA LYS A 31 -6.77 4.42 -19.50
C LYS A 31 -6.60 3.08 -20.22
N GLN A 32 -5.74 2.22 -19.70
CA GLN A 32 -5.55 0.86 -20.21
C GLN A 32 -6.69 -0.08 -19.83
N GLY A 33 -7.65 0.37 -19.01
CA GLY A 33 -8.74 -0.46 -18.49
C GLY A 33 -8.29 -1.41 -17.38
N ASN A 34 -7.08 -1.22 -16.85
CA ASN A 34 -6.56 -2.03 -15.76
C ASN A 34 -7.14 -1.58 -14.41
N PRO A 35 -7.35 -2.51 -13.47
CA PRO A 35 -7.78 -2.18 -12.12
C PRO A 35 -6.68 -1.39 -11.38
N VAL A 36 -7.08 -0.33 -10.69
CA VAL A 36 -6.16 0.49 -9.90
C VAL A 36 -5.82 -0.23 -8.60
N TYR A 37 -4.54 -0.21 -8.23
CA TYR A 37 -4.09 -0.80 -6.98
C TYR A 37 -4.76 -0.11 -5.78
N LEU A 38 -5.11 -0.87 -4.75
CA LEU A 38 -5.72 -0.34 -3.53
C LEU A 38 -4.86 0.76 -2.87
N SER A 39 -3.54 0.63 -2.97
CA SER A 39 -2.57 1.62 -2.49
C SER A 39 -2.68 2.96 -3.25
N ASP A 40 -2.91 2.90 -4.56
CA ASP A 40 -3.11 4.08 -5.40
C ASP A 40 -4.50 4.67 -5.21
N TYR A 41 -5.51 3.83 -5.00
CA TYR A 41 -6.84 4.27 -4.63
C TYR A 41 -6.83 5.04 -3.31
N ARG A 42 -6.20 4.50 -2.27
CA ARG A 42 -5.99 5.18 -0.97
C ARG A 42 -5.18 6.46 -1.13
N TYR A 43 -4.21 6.47 -2.03
CA TYR A 43 -3.41 7.65 -2.31
C TYR A 43 -4.26 8.78 -2.90
N ILE A 44 -5.04 8.49 -3.94
CA ILE A 44 -5.98 9.46 -4.54
C ILE A 44 -6.98 9.94 -3.49
N GLN A 45 -7.57 9.02 -2.72
CA GLN A 45 -8.48 9.35 -1.64
C GLN A 45 -7.83 10.31 -0.64
N SER A 46 -6.62 10.03 -0.16
CA SER A 46 -5.92 10.90 0.78
C SER A 46 -5.66 12.32 0.26
N LEU A 47 -5.56 12.49 -1.06
CA LEU A 47 -5.38 13.80 -1.70
C LEU A 47 -6.70 14.53 -1.92
N THR A 48 -7.82 13.81 -1.97
CA THR A 48 -9.18 14.35 -2.14
C THR A 48 -9.93 14.52 -0.82
N SER A 49 -9.52 13.80 0.22
CA SER A 49 -10.20 13.69 1.52
C SER A 49 -9.93 14.85 2.48
N GLU A 50 -9.64 16.05 1.97
CA GLU A 50 -9.93 17.26 2.78
C GLU A 50 -11.45 17.42 3.02
N ASP A 51 -12.32 16.69 2.32
CA ASP A 51 -13.79 16.82 2.40
C ASP A 51 -14.60 15.51 2.57
N PHE A 52 -13.98 14.36 2.86
CA PHE A 52 -14.72 13.08 2.99
C PHE A 52 -14.39 12.33 4.28
N GLU A 53 -14.65 12.99 5.42
CA GLU A 53 -14.99 12.28 6.63
C GLU A 53 -16.37 11.62 6.43
N LYS A 54 -16.44 10.29 6.63
CA LYS A 54 -17.62 9.41 6.58
C LYS A 54 -17.88 8.71 5.24
N GLN A 55 -17.16 7.60 5.05
CA GLN A 55 -17.87 6.33 4.97
C GLN A 55 -17.08 5.24 5.69
N GLN A 56 -17.79 4.57 6.57
CA GLN A 56 -17.33 3.76 7.67
C GLN A 56 -17.17 2.29 7.23
N VAL A 57 -16.09 1.68 7.73
CA VAL A 57 -15.88 0.27 8.15
C VAL A 57 -16.60 -0.87 7.41
N GLU A 58 -15.78 -1.75 6.83
CA GLU A 58 -15.61 -3.20 7.11
C GLU A 58 -14.37 -3.60 6.26
N ASP A 59 -13.22 -4.01 6.80
CA ASP A 59 -12.99 -5.17 7.64
C ASP A 59 -11.80 -4.98 8.60
N LYS A 60 -11.86 -5.75 9.69
CA LYS A 60 -10.91 -5.86 10.79
C LYS A 60 -9.51 -6.28 10.30
N ASP A 61 -8.47 -5.57 10.73
CA ASP A 61 -7.63 -6.00 11.85
C ASP A 61 -6.57 -4.93 12.14
N GLY A 62 -6.26 -4.77 13.42
CA GLY A 62 -5.54 -3.63 13.95
C GLY A 62 -4.03 -3.62 13.70
N SER A 63 -3.50 -2.42 13.94
CA SER A 63 -2.12 -2.10 14.30
C SER A 63 -1.07 -1.95 13.19
N PHE A 64 -0.83 -0.67 12.88
CA PHE A 64 0.47 0.00 12.64
C PHE A 64 1.45 -0.71 11.68
N VAL A 65 1.93 -0.07 10.62
CA VAL A 65 3.01 0.92 10.74
C VAL A 65 2.92 1.94 9.62
N ALA A 66 2.90 3.21 10.02
CA ALA A 66 3.26 4.33 9.18
C ALA A 66 4.70 4.19 8.70
N LYS A 67 4.88 4.20 7.37
CA LYS A 67 6.03 4.70 6.58
C LYS A 67 6.13 3.85 5.31
N GLN A 68 6.15 4.50 4.15
CA GLN A 68 7.21 4.38 3.11
C GLN A 68 6.69 4.65 1.68
N LYS A 69 7.34 5.59 0.99
CA LYS A 69 7.90 5.35 -0.36
C LYS A 69 9.28 4.66 -0.16
N PRO A 70 9.97 4.14 -1.19
CA PRO A 70 9.64 3.00 -2.06
C PRO A 70 10.86 2.04 -2.18
N LYS A 71 10.71 0.73 -1.95
CA LYS A 71 11.60 -0.34 -2.46
C LYS A 71 11.10 -1.67 -1.90
N GLN A 72 10.58 -2.54 -2.76
CA GLN A 72 10.37 -3.95 -2.39
C GLN A 72 11.75 -4.62 -2.31
N THR A 73 12.36 -4.48 -1.15
CA THR A 73 13.42 -5.36 -0.68
C THR A 73 12.77 -6.68 -0.30
N LYS A 74 13.29 -7.78 -0.87
CA LYS A 74 12.84 -9.17 -0.61
C LYS A 74 12.80 -9.54 0.89
N SER A 75 13.43 -8.72 1.73
CA SER A 75 13.42 -8.79 3.19
C SER A 75 12.02 -8.68 3.80
N ASP A 76 11.19 -7.74 3.34
CA ASP A 76 9.86 -7.51 3.95
C ASP A 76 8.89 -8.67 3.70
N GLU A 77 8.99 -9.31 2.54
CA GLU A 77 8.20 -10.50 2.21
C GLU A 77 8.64 -11.70 3.04
N SER A 78 9.95 -11.91 3.18
CA SER A 78 10.50 -13.03 3.94
C SER A 78 10.22 -12.90 5.45
N LEU A 79 10.21 -11.68 6.02
CA LEU A 79 9.80 -11.44 7.41
C LEU A 79 8.31 -11.73 7.64
N ASN A 80 7.45 -11.37 6.69
CA ASN A 80 6.02 -11.68 6.80
C ASN A 80 5.79 -13.20 6.74
N LEU A 81 6.52 -13.91 5.88
CA LEU A 81 6.44 -15.37 5.82
C LEU A 81 6.86 -16.03 7.15
N LEU A 82 7.94 -15.54 7.77
CA LEU A 82 8.37 -16.01 9.09
C LEU A 82 7.30 -15.79 10.18
N ARG A 83 6.60 -14.64 10.15
CA ARG A 83 5.50 -14.36 11.11
C ARG A 83 4.33 -15.32 10.95
N ILE A 84 3.96 -15.63 9.70
CA ILE A 84 2.90 -16.60 9.41
C ILE A 84 3.29 -17.97 9.96
N ARG A 85 4.51 -18.43 9.68
CA ARG A 85 5.00 -19.73 10.18
C ARG A 85 5.02 -19.81 11.70
N LEU A 86 5.36 -18.72 12.39
CA LEU A 86 5.31 -18.65 13.85
C LEU A 86 3.87 -18.77 14.37
N ALA A 87 2.93 -18.08 13.72
CA ALA A 87 1.50 -18.14 14.07
C ALA A 87 0.88 -19.51 13.79
N GLU A 88 1.33 -20.19 12.73
CA GLU A 88 0.92 -21.57 12.40
C GLU A 88 1.63 -22.63 13.26
N GLY A 89 2.59 -22.23 14.12
CA GLY A 89 3.38 -23.16 14.93
C GLY A 89 4.34 -24.04 14.12
N GLN A 90 4.63 -23.65 12.87
CA GLN A 90 5.62 -24.34 12.01
C GLN A 90 7.06 -24.05 12.44
N ILE A 91 7.28 -22.93 13.13
CA ILE A 91 8.56 -22.56 13.74
C ILE A 91 8.32 -22.09 15.17
N THR A 92 9.34 -22.24 15.99
CA THR A 92 9.38 -21.71 17.36
C THR A 92 9.79 -20.23 17.39
N VAL A 93 9.60 -19.59 18.54
CA VAL A 93 9.99 -18.19 18.76
C VAL A 93 11.51 -18.01 18.61
N ASP A 94 12.31 -19.00 19.02
CA ASP A 94 13.76 -18.99 18.89
C ASP A 94 14.19 -19.08 17.42
N GLU A 95 13.61 -20.04 16.66
CA GLU A 95 13.85 -20.15 15.21
C GLU A 95 13.45 -18.89 14.45
N PHE A 96 12.36 -18.23 14.85
CA PHE A 96 11.95 -16.96 14.25
C PHE A 96 12.99 -15.85 14.45
N ARG A 97 13.65 -15.77 15.61
CA ARG A 97 14.69 -14.76 15.87
C ARG A 97 15.93 -14.99 15.03
N GLU A 98 16.41 -16.23 14.98
CA GLU A 98 17.59 -16.62 14.20
C GLU A 98 17.38 -16.34 12.70
N LEU A 99 16.22 -16.73 12.17
CA LEU A 99 15.86 -16.49 10.77
C LEU A 99 15.63 -15.01 10.46
N LYS A 100 15.16 -14.22 11.42
CA LYS A 100 15.01 -12.77 11.28
C LYS A 100 16.38 -12.08 11.26
N GLU A 101 17.31 -12.48 12.11
CA GLU A 101 18.67 -11.94 12.15
C GLU A 101 19.43 -12.24 10.87
N ALA A 102 19.40 -13.50 10.41
CA ALA A 102 20.02 -13.92 9.14
C ALA A 102 19.51 -13.15 7.90
N LEU A 103 18.32 -12.57 7.99
CA LEU A 103 17.68 -11.83 6.91
C LEU A 103 17.92 -10.30 6.99
N THR A 104 18.44 -9.84 8.13
CA THR A 104 18.73 -8.42 8.41
C THR A 104 20.23 -8.15 8.42
N GLU A 105 21.06 -9.18 8.54
CA GLU A 105 22.52 -9.12 8.51
C GLU A 105 23.04 -9.22 7.06
N ASP A 106 23.23 -8.06 6.42
CA ASP A 106 24.00 -7.86 5.17
C ASP A 106 25.02 -6.74 5.41
#